data_AF-A0A9D6E1W3-F1
#
_entry.id   AF-A0A9D6E1W3-F1
#
_cell.length_a   1.000
_cell.length_b   1.000
_cell.length_c   1.000
_cell.angle_alpha   90.00
_cell.angle_beta   90.00
_cell.angle_gamma   90.00
#
_symmetry.space_group_name_H-M   'P 1'
#
loop_
_entity.id
_entity.type
_entity.pdbx_description
1 polymer ?
#
loop_
_entity_poly.entity_id
_entity_poly.type
_entity_poly.pdbx_seq_one_letter_code
_entity_poly.pdbx_strand_id
1 'polypeptide(L)'
;MNLPWIQYGRDFGSSDGISRGANRARLREDLSELSSRGLRIVRWFVFSDGREGLTLGSRGRVAGLSDGFLEDFRVSLEEALANSVALMPCLLDFLWFADKPFPSLTPLIEAP
;
A
#
# COMPACT_ATOMS: atom_id res chain seq x y z
N MET A 1 4.68 -4.36 -16.20
CA MET A 1 4.76 -2.88 -16.07
C MET A 1 4.83 -2.51 -14.60
N ASN A 2 5.39 -1.37 -14.24
CA ASN A 2 5.33 -0.87 -12.87
C ASN A 2 4.12 0.07 -12.76
N LEU A 3 3.13 -0.28 -11.93
CA LEU A 3 2.11 0.64 -11.44
C LEU A 3 2.59 1.06 -10.05
N PRO A 4 3.44 2.09 -9.96
CA PRO A 4 4.21 2.35 -8.74
C PRO A 4 3.29 2.54 -7.54
N TRP A 5 2.25 3.37 -7.70
CA TRP A 5 1.19 3.65 -6.74
C TRP A 5 0.10 4.48 -7.45
N ILE A 6 -1.12 4.51 -6.91
CA ILE A 6 -2.06 5.61 -7.18
C ILE A 6 -1.72 6.76 -6.22
N GLN A 7 -1.55 6.43 -4.95
CA GLN A 7 -1.11 7.33 -3.88
C GLN A 7 0.04 6.68 -3.11
N TYR A 8 1.23 7.28 -3.20
CA TYR A 8 2.44 6.72 -2.60
C TYR A 8 2.28 6.42 -1.10
N GLY A 9 2.41 5.14 -0.74
CA GLY A 9 2.25 4.65 0.63
C GLY A 9 0.86 4.79 1.22
N ARG A 10 -0.18 5.07 0.42
CA ARG A 10 -1.57 5.28 0.89
C ARG A 10 -2.60 4.48 0.10
N ASP A 11 -2.18 3.61 -0.80
CA ASP A 11 -3.10 2.79 -1.59
C ASP A 11 -3.85 1.75 -0.74
N PHE A 12 -3.27 1.32 0.39
CA PHE A 12 -3.83 0.26 1.22
C PHE A 12 -3.89 0.68 2.69
N GLY A 13 -5.08 0.61 3.28
CA GLY A 13 -5.29 0.78 4.71
C GLY A 13 -5.21 2.23 5.21
N SER A 14 -5.37 3.21 4.32
CA SER A 14 -5.55 4.62 4.67
C SER A 14 -7.04 5.02 4.61
N SER A 15 -7.37 6.21 5.12
CA SER A 15 -8.74 6.77 5.03
C SER A 15 -9.22 6.93 3.57
N ASP A 16 -8.27 7.11 2.66
CA ASP A 16 -8.43 7.28 1.23
C ASP A 16 -7.86 6.12 0.39
N GLY A 17 -7.89 4.88 0.91
CA GLY A 17 -7.35 3.71 0.21
C GLY A 17 -8.02 3.38 -1.14
N ILE A 18 -7.55 2.33 -1.81
CA ILE A 18 -7.98 1.95 -3.16
C ILE A 18 -9.47 1.64 -3.29
N SER A 19 -10.11 1.19 -2.21
CA SER A 19 -11.55 0.92 -2.20
C SER A 19 -12.41 2.17 -2.38
N ARG A 20 -11.83 3.37 -2.23
CA ARG A 20 -12.55 4.64 -2.40
C ARG A 20 -12.81 4.97 -3.86
N GLY A 21 -14.01 5.52 -4.13
CA GLY A 21 -14.54 5.67 -5.49
C GLY A 21 -13.60 6.30 -6.51
N ALA A 22 -12.93 7.41 -6.17
CA ALA A 22 -11.99 8.06 -7.09
C ALA A 22 -10.75 7.20 -7.38
N ASN A 23 -10.16 6.58 -6.35
CA ASN A 23 -8.96 5.75 -6.48
C ASN A 23 -9.26 4.41 -7.16
N ARG A 24 -10.41 3.80 -6.85
CA ARG A 24 -10.91 2.61 -7.55
C ARG A 24 -11.15 2.88 -9.03
N ALA A 25 -11.77 4.03 -9.36
CA ALA A 25 -11.99 4.42 -10.75
C ALA A 25 -10.66 4.60 -11.48
N ARG A 26 -9.69 5.27 -10.85
CA ARG A 26 -8.36 5.45 -11.41
C ARG A 26 -7.65 4.12 -11.64
N LEU A 27 -7.68 3.22 -10.67
CA LEU A 27 -7.14 1.87 -10.80
C LEU A 27 -7.74 1.12 -11.99
N ARG A 28 -9.07 1.16 -12.14
CA ARG A 28 -9.77 0.52 -13.25
C ARG A 28 -9.30 1.06 -14.60
N GLU A 29 -9.18 2.38 -14.71
CA GLU A 29 -8.70 3.05 -15.92
C GLU A 29 -7.28 2.59 -16.29
N ASP A 30 -6.36 2.65 -15.33
CA ASP A 30 -4.96 2.25 -15.54
C ASP A 30 -4.86 0.75 -15.92
N LEU A 31 -5.59 -0.14 -15.24
CA LEU A 31 -5.57 -1.58 -15.56
C LEU A 31 -6.18 -1.89 -16.93
N SER A 32 -7.27 -1.21 -17.29
CA SER A 32 -7.92 -1.34 -18.60
C SER A 32 -6.98 -0.90 -19.72
N GLU A 33 -6.32 0.25 -19.55
CA GLU A 33 -5.31 0.75 -20.49
C GLU A 33 -4.17 -0.25 -20.67
N LEU A 34 -3.61 -0.75 -19.56
CA LEU A 34 -2.52 -1.73 -19.61
C LEU A 34 -2.95 -3.03 -20.30
N SER A 35 -4.15 -3.54 -19.99
CA SER A 35 -4.68 -4.75 -20.59
C SER A 35 -4.90 -4.60 -22.11
N SER A 36 -5.44 -3.44 -22.53
CA SER A 36 -5.63 -3.10 -23.96
C SER A 36 -4.32 -3.10 -24.76
N ARG A 37 -3.19 -2.85 -24.09
CA ARG A 37 -1.84 -2.86 -24.67
C ARG A 37 -1.15 -4.22 -24.60
N GLY A 38 -1.86 -5.27 -24.19
CA GLY A 38 -1.32 -6.62 -24.07
C GLY A 38 -0.51 -6.88 -22.79
N LEU A 39 -0.45 -5.93 -21.86
CA LEU A 39 0.23 -6.12 -20.58
C LEU A 39 -0.66 -6.95 -19.64
N ARG A 40 -0.05 -7.88 -18.91
CA ARG A 40 -0.78 -8.85 -18.06
C ARG A 40 -0.26 -8.95 -16.63
N ILE A 41 0.82 -8.25 -16.30
CA ILE A 41 1.40 -8.25 -14.95
C ILE A 41 1.79 -6.82 -14.58
N VAL A 42 1.35 -6.37 -13.41
CA VAL A 42 1.74 -5.08 -12.83
C VAL A 42 2.42 -5.27 -11.49
N ARG A 43 3.59 -4.65 -11.32
CA ARG A 43 4.26 -4.51 -10.03
C ARG A 43 3.68 -3.30 -9.31
N TRP A 44 3.30 -3.45 -8.04
CA TRP A 44 2.67 -2.39 -7.25
C TRP A 44 3.19 -2.37 -5.82
N PHE A 45 3.65 -1.19 -5.34
CA PHE A 45 4.03 -1.03 -3.94
C PHE A 45 2.82 -1.11 -2.99
N VAL A 46 2.95 -1.89 -1.91
CA VAL A 46 1.88 -2.10 -0.92
C VAL A 46 2.08 -1.19 0.30
N PHE A 47 3.10 -1.46 1.12
CA PHE A 47 3.37 -0.65 2.30
C PHE A 47 4.31 0.52 2.01
N SER A 48 5.00 0.49 0.87
CA SER A 48 5.94 1.52 0.44
C SER A 48 6.98 1.81 1.54
N ASP A 49 6.92 2.97 2.19
CA ASP A 49 7.81 3.35 3.28
C ASP A 49 7.22 3.08 4.68
N GLY A 50 6.01 2.52 4.79
CA GLY A 50 5.40 2.15 6.06
C GLY A 50 4.62 3.26 6.75
N ARG A 51 4.28 4.34 6.03
CA ARG A 51 3.44 5.40 6.57
C ARG A 51 2.00 4.97 6.89
N GLU A 52 1.49 3.96 6.17
CA GLU A 52 0.14 3.41 6.34
C GLU A 52 0.15 1.90 6.11
N GLY A 53 -1.00 1.25 6.31
CA GLY A 53 -1.22 -0.17 5.99
C GLY A 53 -0.88 -1.15 7.11
N LEU A 54 -0.11 -0.71 8.12
CA LEU A 54 0.26 -1.51 9.29
C LEU A 54 -0.13 -0.80 10.59
N THR A 55 -0.45 -1.59 11.60
CA THR A 55 -0.50 -1.11 12.99
C THR A 55 0.82 -1.46 13.68
N LEU A 56 1.40 -0.49 14.39
CA LEU A 56 2.63 -0.69 15.16
C LEU A 56 2.29 -0.83 16.64
N GLY A 57 2.82 -1.89 17.25
CA GLY A 57 2.76 -2.14 18.69
C GLY A 57 3.95 -1.51 19.42
N SER A 58 4.22 -2.03 20.62
CA SER A 58 5.34 -1.57 21.44
C SER A 58 6.69 -1.75 20.73
N ARG A 59 7.59 -0.78 20.94
CA ARG A 59 8.96 -0.77 20.37
C ARG A 59 8.99 -0.86 18.83
N GLY A 60 7.95 -0.37 18.14
CA GLY A 60 7.89 -0.33 16.68
C GLY A 60 7.71 -1.68 16.00
N ARG A 61 7.31 -2.73 16.73
CA ARG A 61 7.01 -4.04 16.14
C ARG A 61 5.66 -3.99 15.42
N VAL A 62 5.56 -4.61 14.25
CA VAL A 62 4.27 -4.76 13.55
C VAL A 62 3.33 -5.59 14.43
N ALA A 63 2.16 -5.01 14.74
CA ALA A 63 1.10 -5.64 15.52
C ALA A 63 -0.04 -6.19 14.63
N GLY A 64 -0.15 -5.68 13.40
CA GLY A 64 -1.16 -6.12 12.44
C GLY A 64 -1.26 -5.20 11.22
N LEU A 65 -2.37 -5.35 10.51
CA LEU A 65 -2.76 -4.49 9.39
C LEU A 65 -3.61 -3.33 9.91
N SER A 66 -3.59 -2.18 9.22
CA SER A 66 -4.51 -1.09 9.53
C SER A 66 -5.94 -1.41 9.08
N ASP A 67 -6.90 -0.70 9.67
CA ASP A 67 -8.30 -0.83 9.29
C ASP A 67 -8.49 -0.51 7.80
N GLY A 68 -9.30 -1.32 7.12
CA GLY A 68 -9.55 -1.17 5.68
C GLY A 68 -8.47 -1.75 4.77
N PHE A 69 -7.30 -2.16 5.27
CA PHE A 69 -6.24 -2.74 4.43
C PHE A 69 -6.74 -3.94 3.61
N LEU A 70 -7.41 -4.89 4.27
CA LEU A 70 -7.91 -6.09 3.59
C LEU A 70 -8.98 -5.76 2.55
N GLU A 71 -9.77 -4.72 2.79
CA GLU A 71 -10.78 -4.26 1.85
C GLU A 71 -10.14 -3.62 0.62
N ASP A 72 -9.12 -2.76 0.80
CA ASP A 72 -8.36 -2.18 -0.31
C ASP A 72 -7.64 -3.26 -1.11
N PHE A 73 -7.04 -4.25 -0.44
CA PHE A 73 -6.35 -5.35 -1.11
C PHE A 73 -7.33 -6.27 -1.85
N ARG A 74 -8.52 -6.51 -1.30
CA ARG A 74 -9.58 -7.26 -1.98
C ARG A 74 -10.03 -6.53 -3.25
N VAL A 75 -10.32 -5.23 -3.15
CA VAL A 75 -10.72 -4.42 -4.31
C VAL A 75 -9.63 -4.39 -5.39
N SER A 76 -8.36 -4.29 -5.01
CA SER A 76 -7.28 -4.31 -5.99
C SER A 76 -7.22 -5.63 -6.77
N LEU A 77 -7.41 -6.77 -6.09
CA LEU A 77 -7.48 -8.08 -6.72
C LEU A 77 -8.70 -8.22 -7.65
N GLU A 78 -9.86 -7.70 -7.24
CA GLU A 78 -11.08 -7.72 -8.06
C GLU A 78 -10.92 -6.92 -9.35
N GLU A 79 -10.34 -5.72 -9.25
CA GLU A 79 -10.09 -4.89 -10.43
C GLU A 79 -9.03 -5.50 -11.35
N ALA A 80 -7.99 -6.10 -10.79
CA ALA A 80 -6.97 -6.81 -11.54
C ALA A 80 -7.56 -8.01 -12.30
N LEU A 81 -8.38 -8.82 -11.61
CA LEU A 81 -9.09 -9.95 -12.19
C LEU A 81 -10.03 -9.51 -13.32
N ALA A 82 -10.83 -8.46 -13.10
CA ALA A 82 -11.77 -7.92 -14.08
C ALA A 82 -11.07 -7.44 -15.37
N ASN A 83 -9.79 -7.05 -15.28
CA ASN A 83 -8.99 -6.59 -16.41
C ASN A 83 -8.02 -7.65 -16.96
N SER A 84 -8.07 -8.90 -16.47
CA SER A 84 -7.12 -9.98 -16.85
C SER A 84 -5.65 -9.58 -16.62
N VAL A 85 -5.39 -8.87 -15.52
CA VAL A 85 -4.06 -8.45 -15.09
C VAL A 85 -3.74 -9.14 -13.76
N ALA A 86 -2.55 -9.72 -13.64
CA ALA A 86 -2.02 -10.22 -12.38
C ALA A 86 -1.28 -9.12 -11.61
N LEU A 87 -1.42 -9.11 -10.29
CA LEU A 87 -0.66 -8.23 -9.41
C LEU A 87 0.64 -8.92 -8.95
N MET A 88 1.73 -8.18 -8.96
CA MET A 88 3.00 -8.50 -8.31
C MET A 88 3.19 -7.52 -7.14
N PRO A 89 2.76 -7.88 -5.92
CA PRO A 89 2.89 -7.00 -4.77
C PRO A 89 4.37 -6.81 -4.43
N CYS A 90 4.83 -5.56 -4.45
CA CYS A 90 6.11 -5.17 -3.87
C CYS A 90 5.85 -4.61 -2.49
N LEU A 91 6.19 -5.36 -1.45
CA LEU A 91 5.78 -5.01 -0.09
C LEU A 91 6.44 -3.71 0.38
N LEU A 92 7.71 -3.51 0.08
CA LEU A 92 8.53 -2.45 0.66
C LEU A 92 9.21 -1.61 -0.44
N ASP A 93 9.30 -0.31 -0.19
CA ASP A 93 10.21 0.62 -0.86
C ASP A 93 11.50 0.75 -0.04
N PHE A 94 12.64 1.02 -0.69
CA PHE A 94 13.91 1.27 -0.01
C PHE A 94 13.82 2.47 0.95
N LEU A 95 12.90 3.42 0.68
CA LEU A 95 12.60 4.54 1.57
C LEU A 95 12.08 4.12 2.95
N TRP A 96 11.68 2.86 3.13
CA TRP A 96 11.45 2.28 4.45
C TRP A 96 12.70 2.35 5.34
N PHE A 97 13.88 2.19 4.74
CA PHE A 97 15.17 2.12 5.41
C PHE A 97 16.00 3.40 5.28
N ALA A 98 15.47 4.43 4.61
CA ALA A 98 16.05 5.76 4.68
C ALA A 98 15.99 6.25 6.14
N ASP A 99 16.95 7.07 6.57
CA ASP A 99 16.91 7.72 7.88
C ASP A 99 15.61 8.51 8.00
N LYS A 100 14.62 7.90 8.62
CA LYS A 100 13.39 8.55 9.03
C LYS A 100 13.67 9.18 10.39
N PRO A 101 13.27 10.43 10.64
CA PRO A 101 13.10 10.85 12.01
C PRO A 101 12.05 9.90 12.60
N PHE A 102 12.48 8.91 13.38
CA PHE A 102 11.58 8.25 14.31
C PHE A 102 10.93 9.39 15.10
N PRO A 103 9.59 9.49 15.19
CA PRO A 103 9.00 10.34 16.21
C PRO A 103 9.68 9.91 17.51
N SER A 104 10.42 10.84 18.12
CA SER A 104 11.42 10.53 19.13
C SER A 104 10.88 9.44 20.05
N LEU A 105 11.52 8.27 20.03
CA LEU A 105 11.45 7.38 21.17
C LEU A 105 12.08 8.21 22.29
N THR A 106 11.28 9.02 22.97
CA THR A 106 11.64 9.53 24.28
C THR A 106 12.05 8.28 25.03
N PRO A 107 13.32 8.13 25.42
CA PRO A 107 13.72 6.98 26.20
C PRO A 107 12.78 6.96 27.39
N LEU A 108 12.02 5.88 27.56
CA LEU A 108 11.46 5.53 28.87
C LEU A 108 12.68 5.13 29.73
N ILE A 109 13.53 6.11 30.03
CA ILE A 109 14.40 6.06 31.19
C ILE A 109 13.44 6.32 32.33
N GLU A 110 13.15 5.23 33.04
CA GLU A 110 12.50 5.23 34.33
C GLU A 110 13.10 6.35 35.19
N ALA A 111 12.23 7.25 35.66
CA ALA A 111 12.55 8.16 36.76
C ALA A 111 12.11 7.48 38.07
N PRO A 112 12.87 7.68 39.17
CA PRO A 112 12.95 6.80 40.34
C PRO A 112 11.69 6.72 41.20
#